data_AF-A0A6M3LBY1-F1
#
_entry.id   AF-A0A6M3LBY1-F1
#
_cell.length_a   1.000
_cell.length_b   1.000
_cell.length_c   1.000
_cell.angle_alpha   90.00
_cell.angle_beta   90.00
_cell.angle_gamma   90.00
#
_symmetry.space_group_name_H-M   'P 1'
#
loop_
_entity.id
_entity.type
_entity.pdbx_description
1 polymer ?
#
loop_
_entity_poly.entity_id
_entity_poly.type
_entity_poly.pdbx_seq_one_letter_code
_entity_poly.pdbx_strand_id
1 'polypeptide(L)'
;MTKRIVEIEDDLDDTVINIKEEILDNFKEYFNENTDIDDFDTYYQDQGCDAVHEIADSNTPIYYSEIDGLYYLYGNEFDEAYKNAGIGDGTEDNHRQVAIYCYLSEKGFDYLRELETAFDEWIADAETEDGSGKMPWDYI
;
A
#
# COMPACT_ATOMS: atom_id res chain seq x y z
N MET A 1 34.72 -10.63 27.03
CA MET A 1 33.40 -10.26 26.48
C MET A 1 33.00 -11.34 25.49
N THR A 2 31.78 -11.87 25.60
CA THR A 2 31.24 -12.79 24.59
C THR A 2 30.47 -11.97 23.58
N LYS A 3 30.82 -12.07 22.30
CA LYS A 3 30.08 -11.44 21.20
C LYS A 3 28.76 -12.20 21.01
N ARG A 4 27.65 -11.48 20.89
CA ARG A 4 26.36 -12.03 20.44
C ARG A 4 26.13 -11.56 19.01
N ILE A 5 25.55 -12.44 18.20
CA ILE A 5 25.13 -12.14 16.83
C ILE A 5 23.61 -12.25 16.83
N VAL A 6 22.93 -11.28 16.24
CA VAL A 6 21.49 -11.27 16.00
C VAL A 6 21.33 -11.19 14.49
N GLU A 7 20.49 -12.06 13.94
CA GLU A 7 20.09 -12.05 12.53
C GLU A 7 18.64 -11.58 12.49
N ILE A 8 18.35 -10.64 11.61
CA ILE A 8 17.02 -10.07 11.38
C ILE A 8 16.74 -10.29 9.90
N GLU A 9 15.59 -10.87 9.61
CA GLU A 9 15.07 -10.95 8.25
C GLU A 9 14.44 -9.60 7.91
N ASP A 10 14.84 -9.07 6.76
CA ASP A 10 14.45 -7.75 6.29
C ASP A 10 13.68 -7.91 4.99
N ASP A 11 12.35 -7.94 5.13
CA ASP A 11 11.38 -8.24 4.07
C ASP A 11 10.43 -7.05 3.82
N LEU A 12 10.75 -5.85 4.34
CA LEU A 12 9.86 -4.70 4.25
C LEU A 12 9.64 -4.27 2.79
N ASP A 13 10.71 -4.18 2.00
CA ASP A 13 10.63 -3.78 0.60
C ASP A 13 9.81 -4.78 -0.24
N ASP A 14 10.04 -6.07 -0.03
CA ASP A 14 9.27 -7.15 -0.68
C ASP A 14 7.80 -7.10 -0.27
N THR A 15 7.51 -6.82 1.00
CA THR A 15 6.15 -6.63 1.51
C THR A 15 5.45 -5.44 0.85
N VAL A 16 6.15 -4.30 0.71
CA VAL A 16 5.61 -3.12 0.03
C VAL A 16 5.35 -3.41 -1.46
N ILE A 17 6.22 -4.17 -2.12
CA ILE A 17 6.01 -4.60 -3.50
C ILE A 17 4.74 -5.46 -3.61
N ASN A 18 4.58 -6.46 -2.73
CA ASN A 18 3.39 -7.32 -2.72
C ASN A 18 2.10 -6.50 -2.55
N ILE A 19 2.08 -5.52 -1.64
CA ILE A 19 0.93 -4.63 -1.46
C ILE A 19 0.57 -3.91 -2.76
N LYS A 20 1.56 -3.38 -3.48
CA LYS A 20 1.33 -2.69 -4.76
C LYS A 20 0.77 -3.65 -5.81
N GLU A 21 1.31 -4.86 -5.90
CA GLU A 21 0.83 -5.89 -6.82
C GLU A 21 -0.63 -6.28 -6.52
N GLU A 22 -0.97 -6.50 -5.25
CA GLU A 22 -2.34 -6.85 -4.83
C GLU A 22 -3.34 -5.71 -5.11
N ILE A 23 -2.97 -4.45 -4.84
CA ILE A 23 -3.82 -3.28 -5.16
C ILE A 23 -4.02 -3.15 -6.67
N LEU A 24 -2.96 -3.34 -7.46
CA LEU A 24 -3.03 -3.28 -8.92
C LEU A 24 -3.95 -4.36 -9.47
N ASP A 25 -3.84 -5.58 -8.95
CA ASP A 25 -4.67 -6.70 -9.41
C ASP A 25 -6.14 -6.51 -8.99
N ASN A 26 -6.41 -5.97 -7.80
CA ASN A 26 -7.77 -5.56 -7.40
C ASN A 26 -8.35 -4.50 -8.35
N PHE A 27 -7.56 -3.49 -8.72
CA PHE A 27 -7.99 -2.46 -9.67
C PHE A 27 -8.26 -3.03 -11.06
N LYS A 28 -7.39 -3.90 -11.57
CA LYS A 28 -7.59 -4.58 -12.87
C LYS A 28 -8.87 -5.41 -12.87
N GLU A 29 -9.14 -6.15 -11.79
CA GLU A 29 -10.37 -6.94 -11.66
C GLU A 29 -11.60 -6.02 -11.74
N TYR A 30 -11.62 -4.96 -10.92
CA TYR A 30 -12.70 -3.97 -10.93
C TYR A 30 -12.91 -3.34 -12.31
N PHE A 31 -11.82 -2.88 -12.94
CA PHE A 31 -11.87 -2.21 -14.24
C PHE A 31 -12.43 -3.13 -15.33
N ASN A 32 -12.06 -4.42 -15.32
CA ASN A 32 -12.57 -5.38 -16.30
C ASN A 32 -14.07 -5.68 -16.11
N GLU A 33 -14.60 -5.53 -14.89
CA GLU A 33 -16.02 -5.68 -14.60
C GLU A 33 -16.82 -4.38 -14.82
N ASN A 34 -16.16 -3.22 -14.77
CA ASN A 34 -16.74 -1.88 -14.85
C ASN A 34 -16.07 -1.03 -15.93
N THR A 35 -16.01 -1.54 -17.17
CA THR A 35 -15.25 -0.93 -18.28
C THR A 35 -15.72 0.48 -18.72
N ASP A 36 -16.85 0.94 -18.23
CA ASP A 36 -17.42 2.27 -18.49
C ASP A 36 -17.09 3.31 -17.41
N ILE A 37 -16.25 2.96 -16.43
CA ILE A 37 -15.73 3.92 -15.45
C ILE A 37 -14.97 5.06 -16.14
N ASP A 38 -15.34 6.29 -15.81
CA ASP A 38 -14.75 7.53 -16.33
C ASP A 38 -14.14 8.41 -15.22
N ASP A 39 -14.27 7.99 -13.97
CA ASP A 39 -13.79 8.68 -12.78
C ASP A 39 -13.23 7.67 -11.77
N PHE A 40 -11.94 7.81 -11.43
CA PHE A 40 -11.24 6.94 -10.49
C PHE A 40 -11.88 6.95 -9.10
N ASP A 41 -12.53 8.06 -8.71
CA ASP A 41 -13.24 8.16 -7.42
C ASP A 41 -14.33 7.08 -7.30
N THR A 42 -14.90 6.61 -8.41
CA THR A 42 -15.88 5.51 -8.40
C THR A 42 -15.26 4.22 -7.85
N TYR A 43 -14.08 3.84 -8.36
CA TYR A 43 -13.34 2.69 -7.84
C TYR A 43 -12.91 2.91 -6.39
N TYR A 44 -12.39 4.10 -6.08
CA TYR A 44 -11.93 4.44 -4.73
C TYR A 44 -13.04 4.25 -3.68
N GLN A 45 -14.24 4.76 -3.95
CA GLN A 45 -15.39 4.70 -3.05
C GLN A 45 -16.05 3.31 -3.00
N ASP A 46 -16.05 2.58 -4.11
CA ASP A 46 -16.68 1.26 -4.17
C ASP A 46 -15.87 0.20 -3.41
N GLN A 47 -14.54 0.19 -3.60
CA GLN A 47 -13.69 -0.78 -2.89
C GLN A 47 -12.22 -0.38 -2.74
N GLY A 48 -11.68 0.57 -3.52
CA GLY A 48 -10.24 0.86 -3.52
C GLY A 48 -9.69 1.29 -2.16
N CYS A 49 -10.45 2.09 -1.41
CA CYS A 49 -10.08 2.48 -0.04
C CYS A 49 -10.04 1.29 0.92
N ASP A 50 -11.09 0.46 0.91
CA ASP A 50 -11.20 -0.72 1.78
C ASP A 50 -10.13 -1.77 1.42
N ALA A 51 -9.85 -1.95 0.12
CA ALA A 51 -8.82 -2.87 -0.36
C ALA A 51 -7.44 -2.51 0.18
N VAL A 52 -7.05 -1.23 0.20
CA VAL A 52 -5.77 -0.79 0.78
C VAL A 52 -5.65 -1.23 2.24
N HIS A 53 -6.71 -1.03 3.03
CA HIS A 53 -6.70 -1.40 4.45
C HIS A 53 -6.66 -2.92 4.64
N GLU A 54 -7.43 -3.69 3.87
CA GLU A 54 -7.46 -5.16 3.96
C GLU A 54 -6.13 -5.79 3.54
N ILE A 55 -5.53 -5.29 2.45
CA ILE A 55 -4.24 -5.75 1.96
C ILE A 55 -3.12 -5.40 2.96
N ALA A 56 -3.12 -4.18 3.51
CA ALA A 56 -2.13 -3.77 4.50
C ALA A 56 -2.24 -4.56 5.81
N ASP A 57 -3.46 -4.84 6.29
CA ASP A 57 -3.68 -5.69 7.47
C ASP A 57 -3.19 -7.12 7.23
N SER A 58 -3.50 -7.69 6.06
CA SER A 58 -3.08 -9.04 5.67
C SER A 58 -1.56 -9.20 5.55
N ASN A 59 -0.86 -8.13 5.17
CA ASN A 59 0.59 -8.08 5.06
C ASN A 59 1.29 -7.62 6.36
N THR A 60 0.54 -7.22 7.40
CA THR A 60 1.13 -6.82 8.68
C THR A 60 1.62 -8.07 9.44
N PRO A 61 2.89 -8.11 9.88
CA PRO A 61 3.44 -9.28 10.57
C PRO A 61 2.72 -9.53 11.89
N ILE A 62 2.59 -10.81 12.24
CA ILE A 62 1.91 -11.27 13.47
C ILE A 62 2.88 -11.92 14.47
N TYR A 63 4.08 -12.29 14.03
CA TYR A 63 5.08 -12.89 14.91
C TYR A 63 5.94 -11.80 15.56
N TYR A 64 6.09 -11.85 16.88
CA TYR A 64 6.88 -10.87 17.62
C TYR A 64 8.32 -10.72 17.12
N SER A 65 8.94 -11.80 16.62
CA SER A 65 10.29 -11.75 16.07
C SER A 65 10.40 -10.88 14.81
N GLU A 66 9.38 -10.93 13.95
CA GLU A 66 9.31 -10.12 12.72
C GLU A 66 9.00 -8.67 13.07
N ILE A 67 7.98 -8.46 13.92
CA ILE A 67 7.59 -7.12 14.39
C ILE A 67 8.78 -6.42 15.06
N ASP A 68 9.45 -7.08 16.00
CA ASP A 68 10.60 -6.49 16.72
C ASP A 68 11.81 -6.30 15.79
N GLY A 69 12.00 -7.20 14.83
CA GLY A 69 13.07 -7.12 13.83
C GLY A 69 12.90 -5.91 12.91
N LEU A 70 11.74 -5.80 12.26
CA LEU A 70 11.40 -4.67 11.41
C LEU A 70 11.41 -3.36 12.19
N TYR A 71 10.83 -3.33 13.39
CA TYR A 71 10.80 -2.11 14.20
C TYR A 71 12.21 -1.70 14.68
N TYR A 72 13.13 -2.64 14.86
CA TYR A 72 14.54 -2.33 15.12
C TYR A 72 15.22 -1.66 13.93
N LEU A 73 14.86 -2.03 12.70
CA LEU A 73 15.43 -1.49 11.47
C LEU A 73 14.77 -0.15 11.05
N TYR A 74 13.44 -0.04 11.17
CA TYR A 74 12.60 0.98 10.54
C TYR A 74 11.63 1.69 11.52
N GLY A 75 11.87 1.58 12.82
CA GLY A 75 10.93 2.08 13.83
C GLY A 75 10.60 3.57 13.72
N ASN A 76 11.51 4.40 13.21
CA ASN A 76 11.26 5.84 13.04
C ASN A 76 10.20 6.10 11.97
N GLU A 77 10.31 5.40 10.84
CA GLU A 77 9.38 5.47 9.71
C GLU A 77 7.99 4.96 10.11
N PHE A 78 7.94 3.88 10.89
CA PHE A 78 6.69 3.35 11.42
C PHE A 78 6.02 4.29 12.42
N ASP A 79 6.80 4.89 13.34
CA ASP A 79 6.26 5.87 14.30
C ASP A 79 5.76 7.15 13.62
N GLU A 80 6.42 7.57 12.54
CA GLU A 80 5.96 8.69 11.72
C GLU A 80 4.61 8.38 11.05
N ALA A 81 4.50 7.22 10.40
CA ALA A 81 3.24 6.78 9.79
C ALA A 81 2.11 6.65 10.82
N TYR A 82 2.39 6.06 11.98
CA TYR A 82 1.44 5.95 13.10
C TYR A 82 0.94 7.34 13.56
N LYS A 83 1.87 8.28 13.72
CA LYS A 83 1.54 9.66 14.11
C LYS A 83 0.72 10.37 13.05
N ASN A 84 1.03 10.18 11.76
CA ASN A 84 0.28 10.74 10.65
C ASN A 84 -1.15 10.20 10.61
N ALA A 85 -1.34 8.92 10.94
CA ALA A 85 -2.66 8.29 11.02
C ALA A 85 -3.48 8.78 12.23
N GLY A 86 -2.84 9.29 13.29
CA GLY A 86 -3.52 9.90 14.43
C GLY A 86 -4.28 8.91 15.32
N ILE A 87 -3.83 7.66 15.40
CA ILE A 87 -4.54 6.54 16.04
C ILE A 87 -4.37 6.53 17.58
N GLY A 88 -3.28 7.08 18.12
CA GLY A 88 -3.02 7.07 19.56
C GLY A 88 -1.76 7.82 19.97
N ASP A 89 -1.22 7.48 21.14
CA ASP A 89 -0.03 8.12 21.73
C ASP A 89 1.22 7.22 21.78
N GLY A 90 1.10 5.98 21.29
CA GLY A 90 2.19 5.02 21.20
C GLY A 90 2.52 4.30 22.50
N THR A 91 1.64 4.39 23.50
CA THR A 91 1.80 3.68 24.78
C THR A 91 1.08 2.34 24.82
N GLU A 92 0.35 2.00 23.76
CA GLU A 92 -0.43 0.77 23.64
C GLU A 92 0.46 -0.46 23.45
N ASP A 93 0.05 -1.61 24.00
CA ASP A 93 0.83 -2.85 23.94
C ASP A 93 1.08 -3.34 22.50
N ASN A 94 0.18 -3.02 21.57
CA ASN A 94 0.28 -3.38 20.15
C ASN A 94 0.86 -2.25 19.27
N HIS A 95 1.40 -1.17 19.85
CA HIS A 95 1.90 0.00 19.12
C HIS A 95 2.76 -0.36 17.91
N ARG A 96 3.77 -1.22 18.09
CA ARG A 96 4.70 -1.60 17.01
C ARG A 96 3.99 -2.23 15.81
N GLN A 97 3.05 -3.15 16.08
CA GLN A 97 2.29 -3.81 15.03
C GLN A 97 1.39 -2.82 14.30
N VAL A 98 0.69 -1.96 15.05
CA VAL A 98 -0.19 -0.93 14.47
C VAL A 98 0.62 0.10 13.67
N ALA A 99 1.82 0.44 14.12
CA ALA A 99 2.72 1.36 13.41
C ALA A 99 3.19 0.79 12.07
N ILE A 100 3.51 -0.51 12.03
CA ILE A 100 3.81 -1.22 10.76
C ILE A 100 2.58 -1.19 9.84
N TYR A 101 1.40 -1.54 10.36
CA TYR A 101 0.14 -1.45 9.60
C TYR A 101 -0.11 -0.05 9.02
N CYS A 102 0.11 1.01 9.80
CA CYS A 102 -0.06 2.39 9.35
C CYS A 102 0.90 2.71 8.21
N TYR A 103 2.15 2.28 8.32
CA TYR A 103 3.15 2.45 7.28
C TYR A 103 2.76 1.72 5.99
N LEU A 104 2.36 0.45 6.09
CA LEU A 104 1.93 -0.35 4.96
C LEU A 104 0.68 0.25 4.28
N SER A 105 -0.29 0.71 5.08
CA SER A 105 -1.49 1.42 4.57
C SER A 105 -1.11 2.71 3.86
N GLU A 106 -0.20 3.51 4.43
CA GLU A 106 0.31 4.74 3.78
C GLU A 106 0.93 4.43 2.42
N LYS A 107 1.75 3.37 2.32
CA LYS A 107 2.35 2.93 1.05
C LYS A 107 1.31 2.43 0.04
N GLY A 108 0.25 1.77 0.52
CA GLY A 108 -0.89 1.41 -0.32
C GLY A 108 -1.63 2.63 -0.87
N PHE A 109 -1.90 3.64 -0.04
CA PHE A 109 -2.53 4.89 -0.50
C PHE A 109 -1.62 5.74 -1.39
N ASP A 110 -0.30 5.72 -1.17
CA ASP A 110 0.67 6.31 -2.09
C ASP A 110 0.50 5.71 -3.49
N TYR A 111 0.44 4.37 -3.56
CA TYR A 111 0.27 3.66 -4.82
C TYR A 111 -1.11 3.87 -5.46
N LEU A 112 -2.16 4.00 -4.65
CA LEU A 112 -3.51 4.30 -5.14
C LEU A 112 -3.57 5.67 -5.85
N ARG A 113 -2.81 6.67 -5.37
CA ARG A 113 -2.66 7.97 -6.03
C ARG A 113 -1.84 7.89 -7.33
N GLU A 114 -0.83 7.02 -7.38
CA GLU A 114 -0.11 6.72 -8.62
C GLU A 114 -1.06 6.09 -9.67
N LEU A 115 -1.94 5.17 -9.23
CA LEU A 115 -2.97 4.56 -10.07
C LEU A 115 -4.02 5.57 -10.57
N GLU A 116 -4.48 6.47 -9.70
CA GLU A 116 -5.37 7.57 -10.07
C GLU A 116 -4.75 8.43 -11.17
N THR A 117 -3.48 8.83 -10.99
CA THR A 117 -2.74 9.61 -11.99
C THR A 117 -2.64 8.87 -13.32
N ALA A 118 -2.32 7.56 -13.26
CA ALA A 118 -2.21 6.72 -14.45
C ALA A 118 -3.56 6.53 -15.18
N PHE A 119 -4.66 6.47 -14.41
CA PHE A 119 -6.02 6.43 -14.95
C PHE A 119 -6.40 7.74 -15.65
N ASP A 120 -6.11 8.89 -15.04
CA ASP A 120 -6.33 10.21 -15.64
C ASP A 120 -5.57 10.39 -16.95
N GLU A 121 -4.30 9.95 -16.99
CA GLU A 121 -3.49 9.96 -18.22
C GLU A 121 -4.07 9.06 -19.31
N TRP A 122 -4.61 7.91 -18.93
CA TRP A 122 -5.29 7.00 -19.85
C TRP A 122 -6.58 7.59 -20.43
N ILE A 123 -7.41 8.23 -19.61
CA ILE A 123 -8.62 8.95 -20.08
C ILE A 123 -8.21 10.04 -21.07
N ALA A 124 -7.20 10.85 -20.75
CA ALA A 124 -6.74 11.92 -21.62
C ALA A 124 -6.17 11.40 -22.96
N ASP A 125 -5.51 10.24 -22.96
CA ASP A 125 -5.02 9.60 -24.18
C ASP A 125 -6.16 9.06 -25.06
N ALA A 126 -7.22 8.52 -24.46
CA ALA A 126 -8.41 8.02 -25.17
C ALA A 126 -9.19 9.13 -25.88
N GLU A 127 -9.07 10.39 -25.44
CA GLU A 127 -9.68 11.56 -26.10
C GLU A 127 -8.94 12.00 -27.38
N THR A 128 -7.77 11.42 -27.68
CA THR A 128 -7.02 11.74 -28.91
C THR A 128 -7.56 10.98 -30.14
N GLU A 129 -7.44 11.54 -31.35
CA GLU A 129 -8.01 10.96 -32.59
C GLU A 129 -7.56 9.53 -32.89
N ASP A 130 -6.40 9.10 -32.39
CA ASP A 130 -5.80 7.80 -32.69
C ASP A 130 -5.84 6.80 -31.52
N GLY A 131 -5.95 7.24 -30.25
CA GLY A 131 -5.95 6.40 -29.04
C GLY A 131 -4.80 5.38 -28.94
N SER A 132 -3.96 5.41 -27.90
CA SER A 132 -2.74 4.56 -27.89
C SER A 132 -3.01 3.04 -27.78
N GLY A 133 -4.23 2.64 -27.40
CA GLY A 133 -4.59 1.25 -27.13
C GLY A 133 -3.97 0.68 -25.84
N LYS A 134 -3.37 1.54 -25.02
CA LYS A 134 -2.88 1.22 -23.68
C LYS A 134 -4.01 1.08 -22.67
N MET A 135 -3.72 0.39 -21.57
CA MET A 135 -4.55 0.32 -20.38
C MET A 135 -4.05 1.31 -19.32
N PRO A 136 -4.88 1.67 -18.31
CA PRO A 136 -4.47 2.59 -17.25
C PRO A 136 -3.12 2.23 -16.60
N TRP A 137 -2.90 0.96 -16.31
CA TRP A 137 -1.67 0.49 -15.66
C TRP A 137 -0.43 0.46 -16.56
N ASP A 138 -0.54 0.78 -17.85
CA ASP A 138 0.62 0.95 -18.74
C ASP A 138 1.28 2.34 -18.61
N TYR A 139 0.75 3.19 -17.72
CA TYR A 139 1.23 4.54 -17.42
C TYR A 139 1.98 4.64 -16.07
N ILE A 140 2.20 3.50 -15.39
CA ILE A 140 2.89 3.40 -14.09
C ILE A 140 4.37 3.03 -14.28
#